data_AF-A0AAN7AMZ6-F1
#
_entry.id   AF-A0AAN7AMZ6-F1
#
_cell.length_a   1.000
_cell.length_b   1.000
_cell.length_c   1.000
_cell.angle_alpha   90.00
_cell.angle_beta   90.00
_cell.angle_gamma   90.00
#
_symmetry.space_group_name_H-M   'P 1'
#
loop_
_entity.id
_entity.type
_entity.pdbx_description
1 polymer ?
#
loop_
_entity_poly.entity_id
_entity_poly.type
_entity_poly.pdbx_seq_one_letter_code
_entity_poly.pdbx_strand_id
1 'polypeptide(L)'
;MDGEKSVQSDDGTRCAFFYGTLMAPEVFYRVCYNSSDIPDAIKSLHKFIPAVLHGYSRHKISHADYPGMRENPEGQVRGILATGLTRANVEHLDWFEGSQYERRTVQVKVLVEAGDLKTGEGNVEGEEKEAEAYVFLDGKSLKEEEWDYAEFRKEKLRYWSRGGHEWPDVDVDDAVDEDDAVDDAVDDAVDDAVDDAVDDAVEEAKGAAV
;
A
#
# COMPACT_ATOMS: atom_id res chain seq x y z
N MET A 1 12.05 38.01 -11.71
CA MET A 1 10.88 37.53 -12.49
C MET A 1 10.78 36.07 -12.18
N ASP A 2 10.25 35.87 -10.99
CA ASP A 2 10.12 34.61 -10.29
C ASP A 2 9.08 33.80 -11.05
N GLY A 3 9.53 32.68 -11.61
CA GLY A 3 8.65 31.73 -12.25
C GLY A 3 7.83 31.07 -11.16
N GLU A 4 6.60 31.54 -10.97
CA GLU A 4 5.53 30.80 -10.31
C GLU A 4 5.47 29.42 -10.96
N LYS A 5 6.04 28.42 -10.29
CA LYS A 5 5.70 27.02 -10.56
C LYS A 5 4.24 26.90 -10.17
N SER A 6 3.39 26.90 -11.19
CA SER A 6 1.98 26.54 -11.09
C SER A 6 1.87 25.25 -10.28
N VAL A 7 1.40 25.36 -9.04
CA VAL A 7 1.00 24.20 -8.24
C VAL A 7 -0.26 23.69 -8.91
N GLN A 8 -0.12 22.65 -9.74
CA GLN A 8 -1.28 21.92 -10.22
C GLN A 8 -1.97 21.32 -8.99
N SER A 9 -3.16 21.83 -8.67
CA SER A 9 -4.10 21.19 -7.76
C SER A 9 -4.59 19.91 -8.42
N ASP A 10 -3.87 18.82 -8.15
CA ASP A 10 -4.23 17.48 -8.61
C ASP A 10 -5.31 16.93 -7.65
N ASP A 11 -6.52 17.50 -7.69
CA ASP A 11 -7.73 17.01 -6.98
C ASP A 11 -8.31 15.73 -7.65
N GLY A 12 -7.47 14.99 -8.38
CA GLY A 12 -7.83 13.77 -9.07
C GLY A 12 -7.53 12.53 -8.24
N THR A 13 -8.38 11.52 -8.32
CA THR A 13 -8.06 10.19 -7.82
C THR A 13 -7.06 9.51 -8.76
N ARG A 14 -6.04 8.88 -8.18
CA ARG A 14 -4.99 8.17 -8.90
C ARG A 14 -5.27 6.66 -8.91
N CYS A 15 -4.54 5.99 -9.79
CA CYS A 15 -4.56 4.54 -9.89
C CYS A 15 -3.14 3.99 -9.67
N ALA A 16 -3.01 2.90 -8.93
CA ALA A 16 -1.76 2.19 -8.77
C ALA A 16 -1.92 0.70 -9.10
N PHE A 17 -0.88 0.09 -9.63
CA PHE A 17 -0.83 -1.34 -9.89
C PHE A 17 0.02 -2.04 -8.84
N PHE A 18 -0.63 -2.91 -8.06
CA PHE A 18 0.00 -3.71 -7.03
C PHE A 18 0.26 -5.13 -7.53
N TYR A 19 1.48 -5.61 -7.35
CA TYR A 19 1.93 -6.94 -7.76
C TYR A 19 2.53 -7.76 -6.61
N GLY A 20 2.49 -7.24 -5.38
CA GLY A 20 3.06 -7.88 -4.19
C GLY A 20 2.14 -7.87 -2.98
N THR A 21 2.67 -7.51 -1.82
CA THR A 21 1.95 -7.56 -0.54
C THR A 21 0.71 -6.65 -0.53
N LEU A 22 0.78 -5.49 -1.21
CA LEU A 22 -0.33 -4.56 -1.40
C LEU A 22 -1.50 -5.08 -2.26
N MET A 23 -1.35 -6.25 -2.90
CA MET A 23 -2.49 -6.94 -3.55
C MET A 23 -3.55 -7.37 -2.53
N ALA A 24 -3.17 -7.51 -1.25
CA ALA A 24 -4.09 -7.74 -0.16
C ALA A 24 -4.63 -6.39 0.36
N PRO A 25 -5.94 -6.11 0.26
CA PRO A 25 -6.53 -4.86 0.74
C PRO A 25 -6.23 -4.58 2.22
N GLU A 26 -6.08 -5.63 3.04
CA GLU A 26 -5.74 -5.52 4.46
C GLU A 26 -4.39 -4.81 4.67
N VAL A 27 -3.40 -5.08 3.81
CA VAL A 27 -2.08 -4.43 3.87
C VAL A 27 -2.20 -3.00 3.38
N PHE A 28 -2.94 -2.76 2.28
CA PHE A 28 -3.19 -1.42 1.77
C PHE A 28 -3.82 -0.50 2.83
N TYR A 29 -4.87 -0.97 3.52
CA TYR A 29 -5.54 -0.16 4.54
C TYR A 29 -4.64 0.14 5.74
N ARG A 30 -3.81 -0.82 6.14
CA ARG A 30 -2.80 -0.58 7.17
C ARG A 30 -1.80 0.48 6.74
N VAL A 31 -1.28 0.42 5.52
CA VAL A 31 -0.30 1.39 5.02
C VAL A 31 -0.91 2.78 4.85
N CYS A 32 -2.07 2.88 4.20
CA CYS A 32 -2.68 4.14 3.82
C CYS A 32 -3.51 4.82 4.92
N TYR A 33 -3.98 4.06 5.92
CA TYR A 33 -4.90 4.55 6.95
C TYR A 33 -4.47 4.18 8.38
N ASN A 34 -3.36 3.46 8.55
CA ASN A 34 -2.86 2.99 9.85
C ASN A 34 -3.91 2.26 10.70
N SER A 35 -4.86 1.57 10.05
CA SER A 35 -5.92 0.83 10.74
C SER A 35 -6.30 -0.43 9.96
N SER A 36 -6.55 -1.49 10.70
CA SER A 36 -7.13 -2.74 10.19
C SER A 36 -8.66 -2.73 10.15
N ASP A 37 -9.30 -1.78 10.85
CA ASP A 37 -10.74 -1.60 10.86
C ASP A 37 -11.10 -0.25 10.23
N ILE A 38 -11.49 -0.31 8.96
CA ILE A 38 -11.80 0.86 8.14
C ILE A 38 -13.31 0.96 7.94
N PRO A 39 -13.93 2.13 8.19
CA PRO A 39 -15.35 2.33 7.91
C PRO A 39 -15.70 2.03 6.45
N ASP A 40 -16.89 1.48 6.20
CA ASP A 40 -17.32 1.09 4.85
C ASP A 40 -17.33 2.26 3.86
N ALA A 41 -17.58 3.49 4.35
CA ALA A 41 -17.47 4.71 3.55
C ALA A 41 -16.08 4.87 2.94
N ILE A 42 -15.02 4.65 3.71
CA ILE A 42 -13.63 4.74 3.22
C ILE A 42 -13.29 3.55 2.34
N LYS A 43 -13.73 2.33 2.68
CA LYS A 43 -13.54 1.15 1.82
C LYS A 43 -14.15 1.37 0.43
N SER A 44 -15.31 2.01 0.35
CA SER A 44 -16.01 2.26 -0.91
C SER A 44 -15.30 3.24 -1.85
N LEU A 45 -14.33 4.03 -1.33
CA LEU A 45 -13.52 4.93 -2.14
C LEU A 45 -12.53 4.17 -3.03
N HIS A 46 -12.11 2.98 -2.59
CA HIS A 46 -11.08 2.18 -3.26
C HIS A 46 -11.68 0.99 -3.97
N LYS A 47 -11.24 0.74 -5.20
CA LYS A 47 -11.58 -0.47 -5.94
C LYS A 47 -10.32 -1.24 -6.26
N PHE A 48 -10.36 -2.54 -6.06
CA PHE A 48 -9.28 -3.48 -6.32
C PHE A 48 -9.72 -4.40 -7.45
N ILE A 49 -9.17 -4.19 -8.63
CA ILE A 49 -9.60 -4.86 -9.85
C ILE A 49 -8.45 -5.73 -10.36
N PRO A 50 -8.64 -7.02 -10.62
CA PRO A 50 -7.59 -7.86 -11.21
C PRO A 50 -7.10 -7.27 -12.54
N ALA A 51 -5.78 -7.24 -12.72
CA ALA A 51 -5.15 -6.68 -13.91
C ALA A 51 -3.84 -7.41 -14.25
N VAL A 52 -3.38 -7.24 -15.49
CA VAL A 52 -2.11 -7.76 -15.98
C VAL A 52 -1.29 -6.61 -16.57
N LEU A 53 -0.02 -6.57 -16.20
CA LEU A 53 0.98 -5.67 -16.75
C LEU A 53 1.91 -6.46 -17.66
N HIS A 54 1.99 -6.08 -18.94
CA HIS A 54 2.89 -6.67 -19.93
C HIS A 54 4.24 -5.95 -19.95
N GLY A 55 5.31 -6.64 -20.35
CA GLY A 55 6.65 -6.07 -20.45
C GLY A 55 7.42 -6.07 -19.12
N TYR A 56 6.95 -6.82 -18.12
CA TYR A 56 7.55 -6.92 -16.79
C TYR A 56 7.55 -8.36 -16.28
N SER A 57 8.42 -8.67 -15.32
CA SER A 57 8.41 -9.93 -14.59
C SER A 57 8.54 -9.71 -13.10
N ARG A 58 7.81 -10.52 -12.33
CA ARG A 58 7.81 -10.51 -10.87
C ARG A 58 8.72 -11.62 -10.36
N HIS A 59 9.59 -11.27 -9.43
CA HIS A 59 10.59 -12.15 -8.86
C HIS A 59 10.53 -12.12 -7.35
N LYS A 60 10.89 -13.25 -6.72
CA LYS A 60 11.14 -13.29 -5.29
C LYS A 60 12.44 -12.54 -4.97
N ILE A 61 12.46 -11.73 -3.92
CA ILE A 61 13.69 -11.12 -3.41
C ILE A 61 14.32 -12.07 -2.38
N SER A 62 15.64 -12.15 -2.36
CA SER A 62 16.36 -12.94 -1.36
C SER A 62 16.14 -12.37 0.05
N HIS A 63 15.83 -13.24 1.00
CA HIS A 63 15.59 -12.90 2.41
C HIS A 63 14.35 -12.03 2.70
N ALA A 64 13.59 -11.63 1.68
CA ALA A 64 12.38 -10.83 1.84
C ALA A 64 11.09 -11.64 1.58
N ASP A 65 10.01 -11.24 2.26
CA ASP A 65 8.65 -11.79 2.08
C ASP A 65 7.87 -11.07 0.95
N TYR A 66 8.44 -10.00 0.39
CA TYR A 66 7.86 -9.18 -0.68
C TYR A 66 8.58 -9.39 -2.02
N PRO A 67 7.88 -9.19 -3.16
CA PRO A 67 8.48 -9.37 -4.48
C PRO A 67 9.08 -8.09 -5.05
N GLY A 68 9.99 -8.27 -6.02
CA GLY A 68 10.47 -7.20 -6.89
C GLY A 68 9.96 -7.38 -8.31
N MET A 69 9.63 -6.27 -8.99
CA MET A 69 9.24 -6.27 -10.40
C MET A 69 10.31 -5.56 -11.24
N ARG A 70 10.64 -6.15 -12.38
CA ARG A 70 11.63 -5.62 -13.34
C ARG A 70 11.07 -5.64 -14.75
N GLU A 71 11.60 -4.79 -15.61
CA GLU A 71 11.29 -4.84 -17.04
C GLU A 71 11.76 -6.18 -17.64
N ASN A 72 10.87 -6.78 -18.42
CA ASN A 72 11.11 -7.96 -19.23
C ASN A 72 10.15 -7.91 -20.44
N PRO A 73 10.63 -7.61 -21.66
CA PRO A 73 9.78 -7.42 -22.83
C PRO A 73 8.86 -8.60 -23.16
N GLU A 74 9.25 -9.83 -22.79
CA GLU A 74 8.47 -11.05 -23.03
C GLU A 74 7.66 -11.48 -21.79
N GLY A 75 7.83 -10.77 -20.68
CA GLY A 75 7.19 -11.06 -19.41
C GLY A 75 5.81 -10.41 -19.26
N GLN A 76 5.03 -10.98 -18.36
CA GLN A 76 3.82 -10.35 -17.84
C GLN A 76 3.72 -10.56 -16.32
N VAL A 77 3.05 -9.64 -15.63
CA VAL A 77 2.80 -9.71 -14.19
C VAL A 77 1.32 -9.58 -13.93
N ARG A 78 0.74 -10.58 -13.26
CA ARG A 78 -0.62 -10.50 -12.73
C ARG A 78 -0.62 -9.80 -11.39
N GLY A 79 -1.52 -8.82 -11.25
CA GLY A 79 -1.67 -8.01 -10.05
C GLY A 79 -3.08 -7.46 -9.88
N ILE A 80 -3.17 -6.38 -9.13
CA ILE A 80 -4.40 -5.65 -8.81
C ILE A 80 -4.21 -4.18 -9.20
N LEU A 81 -5.11 -3.66 -10.03
CA LEU A 81 -5.29 -2.24 -10.22
C LEU A 81 -6.13 -1.69 -9.06
N ALA A 82 -5.50 -0.86 -8.23
CA ALA A 82 -6.16 -0.07 -7.21
C ALA A 82 -6.55 1.30 -7.79
N THR A 83 -7.82 1.68 -7.68
CA THR A 83 -8.33 2.99 -8.11
C THR A 83 -8.92 3.74 -6.92
N GLY A 84 -8.96 5.07 -6.99
CA GLY A 84 -9.52 5.90 -5.91
C GLY A 84 -8.48 6.40 -4.93
N LEU A 85 -7.19 6.36 -5.31
CA LEU A 85 -6.09 6.75 -4.45
C LEU A 85 -6.05 8.27 -4.36
N THR A 86 -6.15 8.79 -3.14
CA THR A 86 -5.90 10.20 -2.87
C THR A 86 -4.40 10.47 -2.88
N ARG A 87 -4.01 11.73 -3.00
CA ARG A 87 -2.60 12.14 -2.87
C ARG A 87 -1.97 11.65 -1.56
N ALA A 88 -2.69 11.72 -0.44
CA ALA A 88 -2.19 11.24 0.85
C ALA A 88 -1.95 9.73 0.83
N ASN A 89 -2.81 8.94 0.17
CA ASN A 89 -2.56 7.51 0.01
C ASN A 89 -1.27 7.25 -0.78
N VAL A 90 -1.05 8.01 -1.84
CA VAL A 90 0.15 7.89 -2.67
C VAL A 90 1.41 8.27 -1.87
N GLU A 91 1.36 9.33 -1.06
CA GLU A 91 2.48 9.71 -0.17
C GLU A 91 2.79 8.63 0.89
N HIS A 92 1.76 7.98 1.45
CA HIS A 92 1.97 6.84 2.35
C HIS A 92 2.57 5.62 1.65
N LEU A 93 2.18 5.37 0.40
CA LEU A 93 2.76 4.30 -0.41
C LEU A 93 4.24 4.58 -0.73
N ASP A 94 4.59 5.82 -1.09
CA ASP A 94 5.98 6.20 -1.34
C ASP A 94 6.87 5.96 -0.10
N TRP A 95 6.36 6.33 1.08
CA TRP A 95 7.09 6.11 2.33
C TRP A 95 7.25 4.63 2.67
N PHE A 96 6.23 3.83 2.38
CA PHE A 96 6.22 2.38 2.61
C PHE A 96 7.18 1.62 1.68
N GLU A 97 7.22 1.98 0.40
CA GLU A 97 8.10 1.33 -0.59
C GLU A 97 9.56 1.78 -0.43
N GLY A 98 9.78 3.01 0.06
CA GLY A 98 11.09 3.54 0.39
C GLY A 98 12.01 3.70 -0.82
N SER A 99 13.32 3.70 -0.58
CA SER A 99 14.33 3.91 -1.64
C SER A 99 14.63 2.68 -2.49
N GLN A 100 14.01 1.54 -2.19
CA GLN A 100 14.23 0.28 -2.92
C GLN A 100 13.49 0.22 -4.25
N TYR A 101 12.46 1.05 -4.40
CA TYR A 101 11.61 1.09 -5.57
C TYR A 101 11.53 2.49 -6.18
N GLU A 102 11.33 2.54 -7.49
CA GLU A 102 11.02 3.77 -8.21
C GLU A 102 9.58 3.70 -8.72
N ARG A 103 8.78 4.74 -8.44
CA ARG A 103 7.43 4.85 -8.99
C ARG A 103 7.48 5.22 -10.46
N ARG A 104 6.84 4.42 -11.31
CA ARG A 104 6.76 4.64 -12.76
C ARG A 104 5.32 4.55 -13.25
N THR A 105 5.00 5.34 -14.27
CA THR A 105 3.73 5.23 -14.99
C THR A 105 3.78 4.02 -15.92
N VAL A 106 2.76 3.17 -15.84
CA VAL A 106 2.62 1.94 -16.63
C VAL A 106 1.21 1.84 -17.23
N GLN A 107 1.08 1.04 -18.28
CA GLN A 107 -0.20 0.69 -18.88
C GLN A 107 -0.57 -0.75 -18.50
N VAL A 108 -1.69 -0.92 -17.81
CA VAL A 108 -2.16 -2.22 -17.35
C VAL A 108 -3.48 -2.60 -18.01
N LYS A 109 -3.67 -3.87 -18.30
CA LYS A 109 -4.93 -4.39 -18.82
C LYS A 109 -5.76 -4.95 -17.70
N VAL A 110 -6.95 -4.39 -17.51
CA VAL A 110 -7.92 -4.88 -16.53
C VAL A 110 -8.44 -6.25 -16.99
N LEU A 111 -8.53 -7.22 -16.08
CA LEU A 111 -9.10 -8.52 -16.38
C LEU A 111 -10.63 -8.44 -16.22
N VAL A 112 -11.35 -8.71 -17.32
CA VAL A 112 -12.81 -8.88 -17.30
C VAL A 112 -13.17 -10.21 -16.65
N GLU A 113 -12.37 -11.24 -16.93
CA GLU A 113 -12.45 -12.55 -16.29
C GLU A 113 -11.07 -12.91 -15.74
N ALA A 114 -11.03 -13.20 -14.45
CA ALA A 114 -9.82 -13.61 -13.76
C ALA A 114 -9.73 -15.15 -13.77
N GLY A 115 -8.77 -15.67 -14.53
CA GLY A 115 -8.45 -17.10 -14.59
C GLY A 115 -7.57 -17.57 -13.43
N ASP A 116 -6.81 -18.63 -13.65
CA ASP A 116 -5.93 -19.23 -12.63
C ASP A 116 -4.84 -18.26 -12.16
N LEU A 117 -4.64 -18.17 -10.84
CA LEU A 117 -3.70 -17.22 -10.21
C LEU A 117 -2.23 -17.51 -10.51
N LYS A 118 -1.87 -18.76 -10.78
CA LYS A 118 -0.49 -19.18 -11.03
C LYS A 118 -0.18 -19.24 -12.51
N THR A 119 -1.05 -19.85 -13.31
CA THR A 119 -0.78 -20.05 -14.74
C THR A 119 -1.29 -18.91 -15.61
N GLY A 120 -2.24 -18.11 -15.10
CA GLY A 120 -2.93 -17.08 -15.88
C GLY A 120 -3.91 -17.65 -16.92
N GLU A 121 -4.08 -18.97 -16.98
CA GLU A 121 -5.01 -19.61 -17.92
C GLU A 121 -6.46 -19.21 -17.61
N GLY A 122 -7.19 -18.83 -18.65
CA GLY A 122 -8.57 -18.34 -18.53
C GLY A 122 -8.68 -16.84 -18.25
N ASN A 123 -7.57 -16.10 -18.18
CA ASN A 123 -7.63 -14.64 -18.13
C ASN A 123 -8.23 -14.08 -19.41
N VAL A 124 -9.24 -13.21 -19.27
CA VAL A 124 -9.78 -12.39 -20.37
C VAL A 124 -9.42 -10.94 -20.10
N GLU A 125 -8.47 -10.43 -20.89
CA GLU A 125 -8.06 -9.04 -20.84
C GLU A 125 -9.13 -8.11 -21.42
N GLY A 126 -9.33 -6.97 -20.77
CA GLY A 126 -10.27 -5.93 -21.15
C GLY A 126 -9.56 -4.63 -21.47
N GLU A 127 -10.11 -3.54 -20.92
CA GLU A 127 -9.60 -2.18 -21.14
C GLU A 127 -8.19 -1.99 -20.57
N GLU A 128 -7.40 -1.19 -21.28
CA GLU A 128 -6.10 -0.72 -20.82
C GLU A 128 -6.28 0.56 -19.99
N LYS A 129 -5.57 0.65 -18.87
CA LYS A 129 -5.59 1.80 -17.96
C LYS A 129 -4.19 2.22 -17.59
N GLU A 130 -4.00 3.52 -17.51
CA GLU A 130 -2.79 4.11 -16.94
C GLU A 130 -2.83 3.97 -15.41
N ALA A 131 -1.71 3.55 -14.84
CA ALA A 131 -1.52 3.41 -13.40
C ALA A 131 -0.06 3.67 -13.01
N GLU A 132 0.17 3.94 -11.73
CA GLU A 132 1.51 4.03 -11.15
C GLU A 132 1.92 2.66 -10.58
N ALA A 133 3.13 2.19 -10.85
CA ALA A 133 3.68 0.97 -10.28
C ALA A 133 5.06 1.23 -9.70
N TYR A 134 5.39 0.51 -8.64
CA TYR A 134 6.73 0.53 -8.04
C TYR A 134 7.61 -0.48 -8.78
N VAL A 135 8.77 -0.07 -9.26
CA VAL A 135 9.73 -0.93 -9.99
C VAL A 135 10.98 -1.08 -9.15
N PHE A 136 11.42 -2.32 -8.94
CA PHE A 136 12.52 -2.62 -8.04
C PHE A 136 13.86 -2.20 -8.65
N LEU A 137 14.66 -1.45 -7.89
CA LEU A 137 15.91 -0.87 -8.38
C LEU A 137 17.08 -1.87 -8.37
N ASP A 138 17.16 -2.76 -7.37
CA ASP A 138 18.28 -3.70 -7.25
C ASP A 138 18.03 -5.04 -7.93
N GLY A 139 18.42 -5.16 -9.19
CA GLY A 139 18.29 -6.42 -9.93
C GLY A 139 19.10 -7.61 -9.37
N LYS A 140 20.08 -7.39 -8.47
CA LYS A 140 20.98 -8.46 -7.99
C LYS A 140 20.36 -9.33 -6.91
N SER A 141 19.44 -8.78 -6.14
CA SER A 141 18.76 -9.48 -5.05
C SER A 141 17.56 -10.33 -5.52
N LEU A 142 17.18 -10.20 -6.80
CA LEU A 142 16.09 -10.93 -7.43
C LEU A 142 16.48 -12.38 -7.72
N LYS A 143 15.64 -13.31 -7.29
CA LYS A 143 15.72 -14.73 -7.64
C LYS A 143 15.04 -15.00 -8.98
N GLU A 144 15.44 -16.07 -9.65
CA GLU A 144 14.78 -16.54 -10.88
C GLU A 144 13.36 -17.06 -10.61
N GLU A 145 13.07 -17.44 -9.37
CA GLU A 145 11.76 -17.93 -8.94
C GLU A 145 10.70 -16.82 -8.90
N GLU A 146 9.50 -17.12 -9.39
CA GLU A 146 8.34 -16.25 -9.27
C GLU A 146 7.82 -16.25 -7.82
N TRP A 147 7.35 -15.09 -7.37
CA TRP A 147 6.70 -14.95 -6.08
C TRP A 147 5.22 -15.38 -6.11
N ASP A 148 4.83 -16.26 -5.17
CA ASP A 148 3.49 -16.84 -5.08
C ASP A 148 2.58 -16.08 -4.11
N TYR A 149 1.57 -15.39 -4.67
CA TYR A 149 0.60 -14.63 -3.89
C TYR A 149 -0.26 -15.49 -2.96
N ALA A 150 -0.61 -16.72 -3.38
CA ALA A 150 -1.45 -17.60 -2.58
C ALA A 150 -0.68 -18.12 -1.34
N GLU A 151 0.61 -18.40 -1.49
CA GLU A 151 1.51 -18.72 -0.38
C GLU A 151 1.61 -17.55 0.60
N PHE A 152 1.89 -16.33 0.10
CA PHE A 152 1.94 -15.12 0.93
C PHE A 152 0.66 -14.94 1.75
N ARG A 153 -0.52 -15.06 1.11
CA ARG A 153 -1.80 -14.87 1.78
C ARG A 153 -2.02 -15.87 2.91
N LYS A 154 -1.60 -17.12 2.71
CA LYS A 154 -1.75 -18.22 3.67
C LYS A 154 -0.76 -18.10 4.83
N GLU A 155 0.49 -17.79 4.53
CA GLU A 155 1.58 -17.97 5.48
C GLU A 155 2.06 -16.68 6.12
N LYS A 156 1.93 -15.54 5.43
CA LYS A 156 2.58 -14.29 5.81
C LYS A 156 1.61 -13.14 6.08
N LEU A 157 0.42 -13.12 5.46
CA LEU A 157 -0.54 -12.01 5.59
C LEU A 157 -0.79 -11.56 7.04
N ARG A 158 -0.87 -12.50 7.99
CA ARG A 158 -1.11 -12.19 9.42
C ARG A 158 -0.05 -11.26 10.04
N TYR A 159 1.18 -11.27 9.55
CA TYR A 159 2.25 -10.40 10.04
C TYR A 159 2.16 -9.02 9.39
N TRP A 160 1.69 -8.97 8.15
CA TRP A 160 1.56 -7.74 7.39
C TRP A 160 0.28 -6.95 7.73
N SER A 161 -0.75 -7.61 8.28
CA SER A 161 -2.05 -7.00 8.59
C SER A 161 -2.30 -6.69 10.08
N ARG A 162 -1.49 -7.19 11.01
CA ARG A 162 -1.67 -6.92 12.45
C ARG A 162 -1.10 -5.56 12.86
N GLY A 163 -1.87 -4.79 13.63
CA GLY A 163 -1.39 -3.59 14.31
C GLY A 163 -0.52 -3.98 15.50
N GLY A 164 0.74 -3.52 15.51
CA GLY A 164 1.71 -3.78 16.58
C GLY A 164 2.97 -4.50 16.07
N HIS A 165 4.09 -3.77 16.09
CA HIS A 165 5.48 -4.17 15.87
C HIS A 165 5.92 -4.44 14.42
N GLU A 166 6.99 -3.72 14.06
CA GLU A 166 8.04 -4.03 13.07
C GLU A 166 7.63 -4.88 11.86
N TRP A 167 7.59 -4.24 10.70
CA TRP A 167 7.61 -4.95 9.43
C TRP A 167 8.81 -5.91 9.44
N PRO A 168 8.65 -7.20 9.05
CA PRO A 168 9.77 -8.12 9.04
C PRO A 168 10.88 -7.53 8.15
N ASP A 169 11.97 -7.19 8.83
CA ASP A 169 13.24 -6.60 8.41
C ASP A 169 13.27 -6.01 6.99
N VAL A 170 13.17 -4.68 6.91
CA VAL A 170 13.91 -3.95 5.88
C VAL A 170 15.37 -4.02 6.30
N ASP A 171 16.17 -4.87 5.67
CA ASP A 171 17.61 -4.93 5.91
C ASP A 171 18.22 -3.57 5.52
N VAL A 172 18.31 -2.66 6.48
CA VAL A 172 19.04 -1.39 6.42
C VAL A 172 20.44 -1.60 6.99
N ASP A 173 21.23 -2.40 6.30
CA ASP A 173 22.70 -2.45 6.44
C ASP A 173 23.27 -1.81 5.16
N ASP A 174 24.16 -0.81 5.12
CA ASP A 174 25.11 -0.26 6.10
C ASP A 174 25.77 0.99 5.45
N ALA A 175 25.91 2.11 6.19
CA ALA A 175 27.00 3.10 6.07
C ALA A 175 26.83 4.27 7.08
N VAL A 176 27.31 4.03 8.31
CA VAL A 176 27.96 4.91 9.31
C VAL A 176 28.00 6.44 9.13
N ASP A 177 27.68 7.17 10.22
CA ASP A 177 28.72 7.80 11.06
C ASP A 177 28.16 8.06 12.48
N GLU A 178 28.79 7.44 13.47
CA GLU A 178 28.60 7.69 14.91
C GLU A 178 29.40 8.93 15.31
N ASP A 179 28.72 10.00 15.74
CA ASP A 179 29.12 10.92 16.83
C ASP A 179 28.19 12.14 16.79
N ASP A 180 27.19 12.21 17.67
CA ASP A 180 27.15 13.28 18.68
C ASP A 180 26.06 12.97 19.72
N ALA A 181 26.47 12.96 20.98
CA ALA A 181 25.60 12.75 22.12
C ALA A 181 24.86 14.04 22.48
N VAL A 182 23.53 14.00 22.51
CA VAL A 182 22.73 14.85 23.41
C VAL A 182 21.59 14.04 24.01
N ASP A 183 21.87 13.48 25.18
CA ASP A 183 20.88 13.09 26.19
C ASP A 183 20.48 14.38 26.93
N ASP A 184 19.18 14.75 26.92
CA ASP A 184 18.46 15.17 28.13
C ASP A 184 16.97 15.47 27.83
N ALA A 185 16.12 14.67 28.47
CA ALA A 185 14.81 15.01 29.07
C ALA A 185 13.72 15.74 28.25
N VAL A 186 12.61 15.03 27.95
CA VAL A 186 11.28 15.31 28.54
C VAL A 186 10.30 14.17 28.20
N ASP A 187 10.14 13.25 29.15
CA ASP A 187 8.94 12.39 29.30
C ASP A 187 8.34 12.81 30.66
N ASP A 188 7.29 13.64 30.64
CA ASP A 188 6.20 13.65 31.63
C ASP A 188 5.16 14.74 31.29
N ALA A 189 3.88 14.39 31.39
CA ALA A 189 2.69 15.25 31.48
C ALA A 189 2.11 15.89 30.21
N VAL A 190 1.16 15.20 29.56
CA VAL A 190 -0.17 15.78 29.26
C VAL A 190 -1.26 14.68 29.27
N ASP A 191 -1.59 14.20 30.47
CA ASP A 191 -2.85 13.50 30.76
C ASP A 191 -3.58 14.35 31.82
N ASP A 192 -4.23 15.43 31.37
CA ASP A 192 -5.34 16.08 32.09
C ASP A 192 -5.99 17.16 31.20
N ALA A 193 -7.32 17.28 31.28
CA ALA A 193 -8.18 18.32 30.70
C ALA A 193 -8.69 18.16 29.24
N VAL A 194 -9.61 17.21 29.02
CA VAL A 194 -10.86 17.50 28.28
C VAL A 194 -12.02 16.65 28.84
N ASP A 195 -12.41 16.94 30.07
CA ASP A 195 -13.67 16.51 30.66
C ASP A 195 -14.31 17.74 31.35
N ASP A 196 -14.93 18.60 30.54
CA ASP A 196 -15.98 19.50 31.02
C ASP A 196 -16.81 20.02 29.81
N ALA A 197 -18.13 19.95 29.93
CA ALA A 197 -19.17 20.45 29.01
C ALA A 197 -19.59 19.58 27.80
N VAL A 198 -20.28 18.45 28.05
CA VAL A 198 -21.62 18.16 27.44
C VAL A 198 -22.44 17.23 28.37
N ASP A 199 -22.87 17.73 29.53
CA ASP A 199 -23.95 17.10 30.31
C ASP A 199 -24.97 18.20 30.66
N ASP A 200 -25.76 18.61 29.67
CA ASP A 200 -26.98 19.40 29.85
C ASP A 200 -27.86 19.30 28.57
N ALA A 201 -28.39 18.10 28.28
CA ALA A 201 -29.50 17.93 27.34
C ALA A 201 -30.24 16.58 27.51
N VAL A 202 -31.16 16.57 28.48
CA VAL A 202 -32.49 15.92 28.38
C VAL A 202 -32.54 14.38 28.42
N GLU A 203 -32.43 13.87 29.65
CA GLU A 203 -33.32 12.85 30.21
C GLU A 203 -34.77 13.38 30.22
N GLU A 204 -35.51 13.20 29.13
CA GLU A 204 -36.99 13.26 29.14
C GLU A 204 -37.58 12.39 28.02
N ALA A 205 -37.42 11.07 28.12
CA ALA A 205 -38.17 10.11 27.30
C ALA A 205 -38.30 8.71 27.92
N LYS A 206 -38.50 8.61 29.25
CA LYS A 206 -38.97 7.37 29.89
C LYS A 206 -40.00 7.66 30.99
N GLY A 207 -41.17 8.12 30.56
CA GLY A 207 -42.30 8.42 31.43
C GLY A 207 -43.65 8.39 30.71
N ALA A 208 -43.94 7.34 29.94
CA ALA A 208 -45.28 7.10 29.41
C ALA A 208 -45.51 5.61 29.14
N ALA A 209 -45.68 4.84 30.21
CA ALA A 209 -46.37 3.56 30.17
C ALA A 209 -47.03 3.34 31.55
N VAL A 210 -48.26 3.82 31.67
CA VAL A 210 -49.27 3.33 32.60
C VAL A 210 -50.60 3.23 31.86
#